data_AF-A0A7K3J0P2-F1
#
_entry.id   AF-A0A7K3J0P2-F1
#
_cell.length_a   1.000
_cell.length_b   1.000
_cell.length_c   1.000
_cell.angle_alpha   90.00
_cell.angle_beta   90.00
_cell.angle_gamma   90.00
#
_symmetry.space_group_name_H-M   'P 1'
#
loop_
_entity.id
_entity.type
_entity.pdbx_description
1 polymer ?
#
loop_
_entity_poly.entity_id
_entity_poly.type
_entity_poly.pdbx_seq_one_letter_code
_entity_poly.pdbx_strand_id
1 'polypeptide(L)'
;TGKLIWTASASGIAGEPETLPKMDTEAGLAVSTVAATADVVCAIFANGNLVCLDHNGVQKWAKNLGVPENVYGYASSLIIHGDILAVQFDSNEKISLMGFDLASGDLRYEVIRRGRAVWSSPVIGNFNGTPQIIINGNPEVTAYDPVNGKELWSVECMSGDVAPSAAVNSRFIYAVTDYAKLVAIKPGNKASIVWEDNMFTPDVPSPVATEKYLFVPTGYGDVACYNAEKGDTAWTHYFTDPFYASPIVADS
;
A
#
# COMPACT_ATOMS: atom_id res chain seq x y z
N THR A 1 -3.64 -23.34 13.44
CA THR A 1 -4.45 -24.47 12.94
C THR A 1 -5.34 -24.11 11.75
N GLY A 2 -5.33 -22.88 11.21
CA GLY A 2 -6.06 -22.54 9.96
C GLY A 2 -7.59 -22.74 10.00
N LYS A 3 -8.15 -22.99 11.18
CA LYS A 3 -9.58 -23.26 11.38
C LYS A 3 -10.36 -21.94 11.30
N LEU A 4 -11.45 -21.93 10.53
CA LEU A 4 -12.40 -20.83 10.49
C LEU A 4 -13.05 -20.61 11.88
N ILE A 5 -13.01 -19.37 12.38
CA ILE A 5 -13.53 -19.00 13.71
C ILE A 5 -14.87 -18.25 13.59
N TRP A 6 -15.01 -17.35 12.60
CA TRP A 6 -16.23 -16.60 12.34
C TRP A 6 -16.29 -16.14 10.88
N THR A 7 -17.47 -15.72 10.44
CA THR A 7 -17.70 -14.98 9.19
C THR A 7 -18.60 -13.79 9.49
N ALA A 8 -18.45 -12.71 8.71
CA ALA A 8 -19.31 -11.54 8.78
C ALA A 8 -19.63 -11.06 7.36
N SER A 9 -20.77 -10.40 7.20
CA SER A 9 -21.16 -9.79 5.92
C SER A 9 -20.56 -8.38 5.81
N ALA A 10 -20.06 -8.05 4.62
CA ALA A 10 -19.71 -6.70 4.22
C ALA A 10 -20.65 -6.20 3.11
N SER A 11 -21.94 -6.54 3.21
CA SER A 11 -23.01 -6.18 2.27
C SER A 11 -24.18 -5.52 3.01
N GLY A 12 -25.11 -4.92 2.28
CA GLY A 12 -26.21 -4.15 2.85
C GLY A 12 -25.76 -2.81 3.44
N ILE A 13 -24.60 -2.30 3.01
CA ILE A 13 -24.04 -1.05 3.53
C ILE A 13 -24.66 0.11 2.77
N ALA A 14 -25.13 1.13 3.49
CA ALA A 14 -25.74 2.30 2.87
C ALA A 14 -24.77 2.95 1.87
N GLY A 15 -25.23 3.09 0.62
CA GLY A 15 -24.45 3.62 -0.50
C GLY A 15 -23.78 2.54 -1.38
N GLU A 16 -23.88 1.25 -1.03
CA GLU A 16 -23.34 0.19 -1.88
C GLU A 16 -24.04 0.16 -3.26
N PRO A 17 -23.29 -0.15 -4.33
CA PRO A 17 -23.87 -0.17 -5.68
C PRO A 17 -24.80 -1.39 -5.85
N GLU A 18 -25.90 -1.19 -6.58
CA GLU A 18 -26.86 -2.29 -6.90
C GLU A 18 -26.21 -3.41 -7.72
N THR A 19 -25.19 -3.07 -8.50
CA THR A 19 -24.42 -4.02 -9.32
C THR A 19 -22.97 -4.01 -8.88
N LEU A 20 -22.38 -5.20 -8.81
CA LEU A 20 -20.96 -5.33 -8.48
C LEU A 20 -20.12 -4.65 -9.56
N PRO A 21 -19.03 -3.96 -9.17
CA PRO A 21 -18.15 -3.34 -10.13
C PRO A 21 -17.49 -4.40 -11.01
N LYS A 22 -17.26 -4.04 -12.28
CA LYS A 22 -16.40 -4.84 -13.15
C LYS A 22 -14.97 -4.67 -12.68
N MET A 23 -14.33 -5.78 -12.37
CA MET A 23 -12.92 -5.85 -12.04
C MET A 23 -12.16 -6.44 -13.22
N ASP A 24 -10.84 -6.20 -13.25
CA ASP A 24 -9.96 -7.00 -14.10
C ASP A 24 -10.14 -8.50 -13.80
N THR A 25 -9.97 -9.37 -14.79
CA THR A 25 -10.21 -10.82 -14.62
C THR A 25 -9.31 -11.47 -13.59
N GLU A 26 -8.13 -10.90 -13.33
CA GLU A 26 -7.19 -11.35 -12.31
C GLU A 26 -7.45 -10.68 -10.96
N ALA A 27 -8.15 -9.54 -10.95
CA ALA A 27 -8.53 -8.80 -9.75
C ALA A 27 -9.92 -9.25 -9.21
N GLY A 28 -9.96 -9.70 -7.96
CA GLY A 28 -11.21 -9.97 -7.24
C GLY A 28 -11.77 -8.74 -6.54
N LEU A 29 -12.94 -8.89 -5.90
CA LEU A 29 -13.52 -7.85 -5.05
C LEU A 29 -12.77 -7.64 -3.71
N ALA A 30 -11.86 -8.56 -3.36
CA ALA A 30 -11.23 -8.65 -2.04
C ALA A 30 -9.69 -8.82 -2.15
N VAL A 31 -9.07 -8.05 -3.05
CA VAL A 31 -7.60 -8.07 -3.26
C VAL A 31 -6.82 -7.37 -2.15
N SER A 32 -7.44 -6.41 -1.46
CA SER A 32 -6.82 -5.65 -0.39
C SER A 32 -6.59 -6.48 0.86
N THR A 33 -5.42 -6.32 1.48
CA THR A 33 -5.13 -6.94 2.78
C THR A 33 -5.88 -6.22 3.88
N VAL A 34 -6.44 -6.98 4.82
CA VAL A 34 -7.11 -6.45 6.01
C VAL A 34 -6.12 -5.80 6.98
N ALA A 35 -6.55 -4.76 7.69
CA ALA A 35 -5.79 -4.21 8.80
C ALA A 35 -6.40 -4.65 10.13
N ALA A 36 -5.59 -5.09 11.07
CA ALA A 36 -6.06 -5.60 12.35
C ALA A 36 -5.26 -5.07 13.54
N THR A 37 -5.93 -4.90 14.67
CA THR A 37 -5.34 -4.69 15.99
C THR A 37 -5.72 -5.85 16.92
N ALA A 38 -5.40 -5.75 18.21
CA ALA A 38 -5.89 -6.70 19.21
C ALA A 38 -7.43 -6.69 19.36
N ASP A 39 -8.08 -5.60 18.96
CA ASP A 39 -9.51 -5.38 19.22
C ASP A 39 -10.37 -5.50 17.98
N VAL A 40 -9.84 -5.09 16.81
CA VAL A 40 -10.60 -4.97 15.58
C VAL A 40 -9.89 -5.53 14.36
N VAL A 41 -10.69 -5.87 13.35
CA VAL A 41 -10.28 -6.21 11.99
C VAL A 41 -11.08 -5.34 11.04
N CYS A 42 -10.41 -4.49 10.27
CA CYS A 42 -11.04 -3.66 9.24
C CYS A 42 -10.65 -4.14 7.84
N ALA A 43 -11.60 -4.08 6.90
CA ALA A 43 -11.45 -4.53 5.53
C ALA A 43 -12.15 -3.57 4.56
N ILE A 44 -11.60 -3.46 3.35
CA ILE A 44 -12.21 -2.72 2.25
C ILE A 44 -12.32 -3.62 1.01
N PHE A 45 -13.40 -3.43 0.26
CA PHE A 45 -13.71 -4.20 -0.94
C PHE A 45 -13.84 -3.28 -2.14
N ALA A 46 -13.70 -3.83 -3.35
CA ALA A 46 -13.68 -3.02 -4.57
C ALA A 46 -15.02 -2.34 -4.92
N ASN A 47 -16.11 -2.75 -4.27
CA ASN A 47 -17.39 -2.04 -4.34
C ASN A 47 -17.47 -0.80 -3.42
N GLY A 48 -16.37 -0.45 -2.74
CA GLY A 48 -16.28 0.68 -1.81
C GLY A 48 -16.69 0.36 -0.38
N ASN A 49 -17.14 -0.85 -0.09
CA ASN A 49 -17.54 -1.22 1.27
C ASN A 49 -16.32 -1.29 2.18
N LEU A 50 -16.25 -0.38 3.15
CA LEU A 50 -15.28 -0.36 4.23
C LEU A 50 -15.99 -0.78 5.52
N VAL A 51 -15.49 -1.84 6.15
CA VAL A 51 -16.06 -2.40 7.37
C VAL A 51 -15.01 -2.48 8.46
N CYS A 52 -15.44 -2.35 9.70
CA CYS A 52 -14.63 -2.75 10.84
C CYS A 52 -15.42 -3.60 11.83
N LEU A 53 -14.82 -4.72 12.20
CA LEU A 53 -15.41 -5.80 13.00
C LEU A 53 -14.54 -6.02 14.25
N ASP A 54 -15.07 -6.61 15.31
CA ASP A 54 -14.21 -7.25 16.32
C ASP A 54 -13.80 -8.67 15.93
N HIS A 55 -12.93 -9.27 16.75
CA HIS A 55 -12.47 -10.65 16.60
C HIS A 55 -13.54 -11.74 16.85
N ASN A 56 -14.79 -11.35 17.09
CA ASN A 56 -15.96 -12.26 17.10
C ASN A 56 -16.83 -12.11 15.84
N GLY A 57 -16.42 -11.26 14.88
CA GLY A 57 -17.18 -10.99 13.67
C GLY A 57 -18.34 -10.00 13.85
N VAL A 58 -18.40 -9.30 14.99
CA VAL A 58 -19.45 -8.29 15.24
C VAL A 58 -19.03 -6.97 14.60
N GLN A 59 -19.88 -6.46 13.70
CA GLN A 59 -19.66 -5.16 13.06
C GLN A 59 -19.72 -4.02 14.08
N LYS A 60 -18.64 -3.23 14.15
CA LYS A 60 -18.56 -1.99 14.93
C LYS A 60 -19.12 -0.82 14.13
N TRP A 61 -18.68 -0.72 12.88
CA TRP A 61 -19.17 0.28 11.94
C TRP A 61 -18.91 -0.21 10.50
N ALA A 62 -19.64 0.39 9.55
CA ALA A 62 -19.45 0.17 8.13
C ALA A 62 -19.85 1.42 7.34
N LYS A 63 -19.23 1.62 6.18
CA LYS A 63 -19.57 2.67 5.22
C LYS A 63 -19.19 2.29 3.80
N ASN A 64 -19.83 2.93 2.84
CA ASN A 64 -19.45 2.82 1.44
C ASN A 64 -18.71 4.09 1.02
N LEU A 65 -17.53 3.94 0.41
CA LEU A 65 -16.70 5.03 -0.11
C LEU A 65 -16.93 5.32 -1.61
N GLY A 66 -17.85 4.60 -2.24
CA GLY A 66 -18.05 4.57 -3.68
C GLY A 66 -17.15 3.56 -4.39
N VAL A 67 -17.46 3.31 -5.66
CA VAL A 67 -16.62 2.51 -6.55
C VAL A 67 -15.64 3.46 -7.23
N PRO A 68 -14.32 3.23 -7.16
CA PRO A 68 -13.38 4.07 -7.88
C PRO A 68 -13.51 3.86 -9.39
N GLU A 69 -13.66 4.95 -10.13
CA GLU A 69 -13.53 4.90 -11.59
C GLU A 69 -12.04 4.81 -11.94
N ASN A 70 -11.56 3.64 -12.33
CA ASN A 70 -10.23 3.42 -12.91
C ASN A 70 -10.20 2.08 -13.68
N VAL A 71 -9.07 1.74 -14.31
CA VAL A 71 -8.99 0.58 -15.22
C VAL A 71 -8.85 -0.79 -14.53
N TYR A 72 -8.38 -0.85 -13.28
CA TYR A 72 -8.14 -2.12 -12.56
C TYR A 72 -9.02 -2.30 -11.30
N GLY A 73 -9.85 -1.31 -10.96
CA GLY A 73 -10.63 -1.25 -9.73
C GLY A 73 -9.80 -0.86 -8.49
N TYR A 74 -10.31 -1.19 -7.30
CA TYR A 74 -9.64 -0.89 -6.03
C TYR A 74 -8.67 -1.99 -5.62
N ALA A 75 -7.41 -1.65 -5.29
CA ALA A 75 -6.38 -2.61 -4.89
C ALA A 75 -5.70 -2.30 -3.54
N SER A 76 -5.56 -1.03 -3.17
CA SER A 76 -4.73 -0.60 -2.04
C SER A 76 -5.19 -1.14 -0.67
N SER A 77 -4.26 -1.69 0.08
CA SER A 77 -4.50 -2.19 1.45
C SER A 77 -4.64 -1.07 2.47
N LEU A 78 -5.14 -1.41 3.66
CA LEU A 78 -5.39 -0.48 4.76
C LEU A 78 -4.18 -0.37 5.70
N ILE A 79 -4.02 0.78 6.35
CA ILE A 79 -3.08 0.96 7.48
C ILE A 79 -3.85 1.36 8.73
N ILE A 80 -3.52 0.76 9.88
CA ILE A 80 -3.93 1.28 11.19
C ILE A 80 -2.70 1.88 11.88
N HIS A 81 -2.82 3.13 12.32
CA HIS A 81 -1.82 3.80 13.15
C HIS A 81 -2.49 4.56 14.30
N GLY A 82 -2.25 4.11 15.54
CA GLY A 82 -2.93 4.66 16.70
C GLY A 82 -4.45 4.47 16.58
N ASP A 83 -5.19 5.58 16.61
CA ASP A 83 -6.65 5.61 16.45
C ASP A 83 -7.09 5.95 15.02
N ILE A 84 -6.17 5.92 14.04
CA ILE A 84 -6.46 6.21 12.64
C ILE A 84 -6.43 4.94 11.79
N LEU A 85 -7.50 4.73 11.02
CA LEU A 85 -7.53 3.85 9.86
C LEU A 85 -7.31 4.67 8.59
N ALA A 86 -6.15 4.50 7.96
CA ALA A 86 -5.79 5.16 6.72
C ALA A 86 -6.23 4.32 5.51
N VAL A 87 -6.88 5.00 4.56
CA VAL A 87 -7.34 4.46 3.29
C VAL A 87 -6.76 5.30 2.15
N GLN A 88 -5.97 4.67 1.29
CA GLN A 88 -5.62 5.24 0.00
C GLN A 88 -6.77 4.94 -0.97
N PHE A 89 -7.43 5.97 -1.49
CA PHE A 89 -8.55 5.82 -2.41
C PHE A 89 -8.29 6.59 -3.70
N ASP A 90 -7.92 5.84 -4.74
CA ASP A 90 -7.46 6.37 -6.02
C ASP A 90 -8.47 6.07 -7.14
N SER A 91 -8.98 7.12 -7.76
CA SER A 91 -9.86 7.11 -8.93
C SER A 91 -9.39 8.16 -9.94
N ASN A 92 -9.77 7.98 -11.21
CA ASN A 92 -9.57 8.96 -12.29
C ASN A 92 -10.18 10.33 -11.97
N GLU A 93 -11.26 10.39 -11.20
CA GLU A 93 -11.85 11.66 -10.78
C GLU A 93 -11.03 12.34 -9.68
N LYS A 94 -10.54 11.54 -8.72
CA LYS A 94 -9.88 12.01 -7.51
C LYS A 94 -9.02 10.91 -6.89
N ILE A 95 -7.81 11.27 -6.53
CA ILE A 95 -6.90 10.44 -5.73
C ILE A 95 -6.72 11.05 -4.35
N SER A 96 -6.77 10.22 -3.31
CA SER A 96 -6.84 10.72 -1.94
C SER A 96 -6.26 9.78 -0.91
N LEU A 97 -5.74 10.36 0.18
CA LEU A 97 -5.47 9.67 1.43
C LEU A 97 -6.51 10.12 2.46
N MET A 98 -7.32 9.19 2.93
CA MET A 98 -8.34 9.42 3.95
C MET A 98 -7.88 8.82 5.28
N GLY A 99 -8.11 9.52 6.38
CA GLY A 99 -7.93 9.01 7.73
C GLY A 99 -9.27 8.95 8.45
N PHE A 100 -9.66 7.77 8.89
CA PHE A 100 -10.88 7.53 9.66
C PHE A 100 -10.55 7.27 11.12
N ASP A 101 -11.38 7.75 12.03
CA ASP A 101 -11.39 7.33 13.42
C ASP A 101 -11.64 5.82 13.47
N LEU A 102 -10.72 5.06 14.08
CA LEU A 102 -10.81 3.60 14.11
C LEU A 102 -12.03 3.09 14.88
N ALA A 103 -12.47 3.83 15.91
CA ALA A 103 -13.54 3.39 16.80
C ALA A 103 -14.94 3.69 16.24
N SER A 104 -15.14 4.85 15.63
CA SER A 104 -16.43 5.27 15.07
C SER A 104 -16.54 5.11 13.55
N GLY A 105 -15.41 5.07 12.86
CA GLY A 105 -15.32 5.15 11.41
C GLY A 105 -15.46 6.58 10.87
N ASP A 106 -15.56 7.61 11.70
CA ASP A 106 -15.75 8.99 11.20
C ASP A 106 -14.53 9.50 10.44
N LEU A 107 -14.76 10.21 9.33
CA LEU A 107 -13.67 10.80 8.56
C LEU A 107 -13.02 11.92 9.38
N ARG A 108 -11.73 11.79 9.69
CA ARG A 108 -10.94 12.80 10.41
C ARG A 108 -10.22 13.75 9.47
N TYR A 109 -9.68 13.22 8.38
CA TYR A 109 -9.05 14.02 7.34
C TYR A 109 -9.18 13.35 5.97
N GLU A 110 -9.19 14.17 4.93
CA GLU A 110 -9.03 13.74 3.54
C GLU A 110 -8.01 14.66 2.87
N VAL A 111 -6.98 14.05 2.28
CA VAL A 111 -5.90 14.76 1.60
C VAL A 111 -5.99 14.42 0.14
N ILE A 112 -6.32 15.43 -0.67
CA ILE A 112 -6.31 15.28 -2.13
C ILE A 112 -4.86 15.24 -2.58
N ARG A 113 -4.45 14.13 -3.20
CA ARG A 113 -3.08 13.99 -3.70
C ARG A 113 -2.94 14.57 -5.10
N ARG A 114 -1.72 14.94 -5.45
CA ARG A 114 -1.33 15.29 -6.83
C ARG A 114 -1.00 14.00 -7.59
N GLY A 115 -1.19 14.03 -8.91
CA GLY A 115 -0.79 12.93 -9.79
C GLY A 115 -1.96 12.11 -10.35
N ARG A 116 -1.72 10.82 -10.53
CA ARG A 116 -2.64 9.85 -11.15
C ARG A 116 -2.96 8.70 -10.20
N ALA A 117 -4.02 7.96 -10.50
CA ALA A 117 -4.38 6.75 -9.78
C ALA A 117 -3.24 5.72 -9.85
N VAL A 118 -2.98 5.06 -8.72
CA VAL A 118 -2.02 3.96 -8.60
C VAL A 118 -2.65 2.81 -7.81
N TRP A 119 -2.06 1.62 -7.89
CA TRP A 119 -2.55 0.39 -7.27
C TRP A 119 -1.65 -0.15 -6.16
N SER A 120 -0.59 0.59 -5.82
CA SER A 120 0.24 0.32 -4.64
C SER A 120 -0.57 0.40 -3.36
N SER A 121 -0.23 -0.42 -2.36
CA SER A 121 -0.68 -0.19 -1.00
C SER A 121 0.20 0.87 -0.31
N PRO A 122 -0.37 1.73 0.56
CA PRO A 122 0.44 2.56 1.42
C PRO A 122 1.26 1.67 2.37
N VAL A 123 2.42 2.16 2.80
CA VAL A 123 3.24 1.53 3.86
C VAL A 123 3.52 2.52 4.98
N ILE A 124 3.85 2.01 6.17
CA ILE A 124 4.26 2.87 7.29
C ILE A 124 5.75 2.72 7.59
N GLY A 125 6.46 3.84 7.60
CA GLY A 125 7.87 3.92 7.99
C GLY A 125 8.03 4.77 9.25
N ASN A 126 9.07 4.50 10.03
CA ASN A 126 9.45 5.34 11.18
C ASN A 126 10.86 5.88 10.96
N PHE A 127 10.97 7.21 10.87
CA PHE A 127 12.24 7.89 10.62
C PHE A 127 12.51 8.87 11.74
N ASN A 128 13.57 8.61 12.51
CA ASN A 128 13.95 9.40 13.69
C ASN A 128 12.82 9.59 14.71
N GLY A 129 12.01 8.54 14.92
CA GLY A 129 10.87 8.56 15.86
C GLY A 129 9.58 9.11 15.28
N THR A 130 9.58 9.59 14.02
CA THR A 130 8.40 10.12 13.36
C THR A 130 7.79 9.05 12.43
N PRO A 131 6.57 8.56 12.73
CA PRO A 131 5.85 7.66 11.83
C PRO A 131 5.35 8.43 10.60
N GLN A 132 5.37 7.79 9.44
CA GLN A 132 4.97 8.37 8.16
C GLN A 132 4.23 7.32 7.32
N ILE A 133 3.06 7.67 6.81
CA ILE A 133 2.41 6.90 5.75
C ILE A 133 3.11 7.27 4.44
N ILE A 134 3.60 6.28 3.72
CA ILE A 134 4.33 6.44 2.47
C ILE A 134 3.50 5.83 1.35
N ILE A 135 3.35 6.56 0.26
CA ILE A 135 2.65 6.10 -0.93
C ILE A 135 3.61 6.14 -2.11
N ASN A 136 3.73 5.01 -2.80
CA ASN A 136 4.40 4.93 -4.10
C ASN A 136 3.44 5.46 -5.19
N GLY A 137 3.37 6.78 -5.33
CA GLY A 137 2.45 7.43 -6.26
C GLY A 137 3.04 7.63 -7.66
N ASN A 138 2.27 8.26 -8.54
CA ASN A 138 2.71 8.70 -9.86
C ASN A 138 2.29 10.16 -10.09
N PRO A 139 3.23 11.10 -10.29
CA PRO A 139 4.68 10.87 -10.49
C PRO A 139 5.50 10.90 -9.19
N GLU A 140 4.86 11.19 -8.05
CA GLU A 140 5.53 11.44 -6.77
C GLU A 140 5.40 10.27 -5.80
N VAL A 141 6.52 9.88 -5.19
CA VAL A 141 6.51 9.15 -3.91
C VAL A 141 6.31 10.18 -2.81
N THR A 142 5.27 10.00 -1.99
CA THR A 142 4.84 10.99 -1.00
C THR A 142 4.79 10.39 0.40
N ALA A 143 5.07 11.22 1.41
CA ALA A 143 4.91 10.86 2.81
C ALA A 143 3.95 11.81 3.53
N TYR A 144 3.14 11.24 4.41
CA TYR A 144 2.12 11.94 5.18
C TYR A 144 2.23 11.63 6.67
N ASP A 145 1.91 12.62 7.50
CA ASP A 145 1.66 12.44 8.93
C ASP A 145 0.41 11.54 9.10
N PRO A 146 0.52 10.38 9.77
CA PRO A 146 -0.60 9.45 9.93
C PRO A 146 -1.77 9.99 10.76
N VAL A 147 -1.56 11.02 11.60
CA VAL A 147 -2.56 11.50 12.55
C VAL A 147 -3.45 12.57 11.91
N ASN A 148 -2.87 13.43 11.08
CA ASN A 148 -3.56 14.60 10.52
C ASN A 148 -3.53 14.67 8.98
N GLY A 149 -2.87 13.72 8.31
CA GLY A 149 -2.77 13.65 6.85
C GLY A 149 -1.84 14.69 6.23
N LYS A 150 -1.14 15.52 7.01
CA LYS A 150 -0.25 16.55 6.45
C LYS A 150 0.85 15.91 5.62
N GLU A 151 0.99 16.36 4.37
CA GLU A 151 2.14 16.01 3.52
C GLU A 151 3.44 16.50 4.18
N LEU A 152 4.38 15.58 4.39
CA LEU A 152 5.67 15.84 5.01
C LEU A 152 6.74 16.14 3.97
N TRP A 153 6.74 15.38 2.88
CA TRP A 153 7.63 15.56 1.73
C TRP A 153 7.10 14.77 0.53
N SER A 154 7.60 15.11 -0.65
CA SER A 154 7.40 14.37 -1.88
C SER A 154 8.66 14.33 -2.73
N VAL A 155 8.79 13.28 -3.56
CA VAL A 155 9.88 13.11 -4.53
C VAL A 155 9.29 12.62 -5.85
N GLU A 156 9.39 13.44 -6.89
CA GLU A 156 8.99 13.08 -8.25
C GLU A 156 10.00 12.10 -8.87
N CYS A 157 9.62 10.84 -9.06
CA CYS A 157 10.53 9.80 -9.54
C CYS A 157 9.85 8.59 -10.20
N MET A 158 8.52 8.53 -10.21
CA MET A 158 7.75 7.40 -10.72
C MET A 158 6.99 7.77 -11.99
N SER A 159 6.65 6.76 -12.79
CA SER A 159 5.85 6.88 -14.00
C SER A 159 5.19 5.54 -14.33
N GLY A 160 4.22 5.53 -15.25
CA GLY A 160 3.51 4.30 -15.63
C GLY A 160 2.48 3.83 -14.59
N ASP A 161 2.12 2.56 -14.67
CA ASP A 161 1.12 1.94 -13.78
C ASP A 161 1.82 1.40 -12.53
N VAL A 162 1.74 2.17 -11.44
CA VAL A 162 2.44 1.85 -10.20
C VAL A 162 1.59 0.90 -9.36
N ALA A 163 1.96 -0.38 -9.35
CA ALA A 163 1.33 -1.41 -8.51
C ALA A 163 2.20 -1.88 -7.32
N PRO A 164 3.55 -1.91 -7.39
CA PRO A 164 4.35 -2.29 -6.22
C PRO A 164 4.23 -1.27 -5.09
N SER A 165 4.03 -1.76 -3.87
CA SER A 165 4.12 -0.94 -2.65
C SER A 165 5.60 -0.66 -2.34
N ALA A 166 5.89 0.48 -1.71
CA ALA A 166 7.26 0.78 -1.31
C ALA A 166 7.75 -0.17 -0.19
N ALA A 167 9.05 -0.48 -0.15
CA ALA A 167 9.68 -1.05 1.03
C ALA A 167 10.28 0.04 1.91
N VAL A 168 10.43 -0.22 3.21
CA VAL A 168 11.02 0.73 4.15
C VAL A 168 11.97 0.02 5.11
N ASN A 169 13.02 0.72 5.55
CA ASN A 169 13.79 0.37 6.74
C ASN A 169 13.94 1.61 7.63
N SER A 170 14.79 1.57 8.67
CA SER A 170 14.96 2.71 9.58
C SER A 170 15.52 3.99 8.94
N ARG A 171 16.06 3.90 7.72
CA ARG A 171 16.82 4.97 7.05
C ARG A 171 16.25 5.39 5.70
N PHE A 172 15.67 4.48 4.94
CA PHE A 172 15.30 4.69 3.55
C PHE A 172 13.92 4.13 3.21
N ILE A 173 13.33 4.74 2.18
CA ILE A 173 12.17 4.26 1.44
C ILE A 173 12.68 3.73 0.10
N TYR A 174 12.22 2.57 -0.33
CA TYR A 174 12.53 2.00 -1.64
C TYR A 174 11.26 1.94 -2.46
N ALA A 175 11.19 2.75 -3.51
CA ALA A 175 10.06 2.80 -4.42
C ALA A 175 10.47 2.23 -5.78
N VAL A 176 9.55 1.51 -6.41
CA VAL A 176 9.82 0.84 -7.68
C VAL A 176 8.54 0.68 -8.48
N THR A 177 8.67 0.69 -9.80
CA THR A 177 7.60 0.30 -10.72
C THR A 177 8.24 -0.16 -12.03
N ASP A 178 7.60 -1.11 -12.71
CA ASP A 178 8.06 -1.63 -13.98
C ASP A 178 8.19 -0.52 -15.04
N TYR A 179 9.15 -0.70 -15.96
CA TYR A 179 9.51 0.24 -17.02
C TYR A 179 9.88 1.66 -16.56
N ALA A 180 10.00 1.93 -15.26
CA ALA A 180 10.52 3.18 -14.74
C ALA A 180 11.90 2.97 -14.08
N LYS A 181 11.93 2.83 -12.75
CA LYS A 181 13.15 2.73 -11.95
C LYS A 181 12.85 2.20 -10.55
N LEU A 182 13.88 1.66 -9.93
CA LEU A 182 14.01 1.45 -8.49
C LEU A 182 14.79 2.64 -7.90
N VAL A 183 14.28 3.24 -6.82
CA VAL A 183 14.95 4.34 -6.11
C VAL A 183 15.02 4.06 -4.62
N ALA A 184 16.12 4.44 -3.99
CA ALA A 184 16.17 4.64 -2.55
C ALA A 184 16.07 6.13 -2.22
N ILE A 185 15.11 6.48 -1.38
CA ILE A 185 14.82 7.82 -0.94
C ILE A 185 15.21 7.94 0.54
N LYS A 186 16.04 8.93 0.84
CA LYS A 186 16.27 9.36 2.22
C LYS A 186 15.20 10.40 2.60
N PRO A 187 14.39 10.15 3.64
CA PRO A 187 13.32 11.07 4.05
C PRO A 187 13.86 12.28 4.83
N GLY A 188 13.02 13.30 4.98
CA GLY A 188 13.29 14.50 5.78
C GLY A 188 12.92 15.79 5.05
N ASN A 189 13.28 16.95 5.61
CA ASN A 189 12.96 18.27 5.04
C ASN A 189 13.49 18.48 3.61
N LYS A 190 14.49 17.69 3.20
CA LYS A 190 15.01 17.61 1.85
C LYS A 190 15.07 16.15 1.46
N ALA A 191 13.90 15.54 1.30
CA ALA A 191 13.83 14.18 0.80
C ALA A 191 14.54 14.08 -0.55
N SER A 192 15.39 13.07 -0.72
CA SER A 192 16.25 12.96 -1.89
C SER A 192 16.52 11.52 -2.24
N ILE A 193 16.62 11.24 -3.54
CA ILE A 193 17.13 9.97 -4.05
C ILE A 193 18.62 9.86 -3.67
N VAL A 194 19.00 8.76 -3.01
CA VAL A 194 20.40 8.48 -2.64
C VAL A 194 21.08 7.55 -3.63
N TRP A 195 20.32 6.65 -4.25
CA TRP A 195 20.73 5.82 -5.36
C TRP A 195 19.50 5.40 -6.18
N GLU A 196 19.70 5.07 -7.45
CA GLU A 196 18.67 4.55 -8.35
C GLU A 196 19.22 3.44 -9.26
N ASP A 197 18.35 2.56 -9.72
CA ASP A 197 18.61 1.48 -10.67
C ASP A 197 17.36 1.30 -11.56
N ASN A 198 17.48 0.61 -12.68
CA ASN A 198 16.37 0.23 -13.57
C ASN A 198 16.49 -1.21 -14.10
N MET A 199 17.38 -2.03 -13.53
CA MET A 199 17.58 -3.41 -13.98
C MET A 199 16.50 -4.37 -13.51
N PHE A 200 16.08 -4.26 -12.24
CA PHE A 200 15.06 -5.13 -11.64
C PHE A 200 13.87 -4.29 -11.17
N THR A 201 12.88 -4.13 -12.05
CA THR A 201 11.69 -3.31 -11.82
C THR A 201 10.43 -4.17 -11.89
N PRO A 202 9.86 -4.63 -10.75
CA PRO A 202 8.62 -5.40 -10.76
C PRO A 202 7.42 -4.63 -11.28
N ASP A 203 6.52 -5.36 -11.95
CA ASP A 203 5.19 -4.94 -12.34
C ASP A 203 4.21 -4.99 -11.16
N VAL A 204 4.24 -6.08 -10.37
CA VAL A 204 3.30 -6.34 -9.28
C VAL A 204 3.97 -6.61 -7.93
N PRO A 205 5.01 -7.47 -7.82
CA PRO A 205 5.59 -7.80 -6.52
C PRO A 205 6.18 -6.57 -5.83
N SER A 206 5.81 -6.36 -4.57
CA SER A 206 6.42 -5.32 -3.75
C SER A 206 7.78 -5.80 -3.20
N PRO A 207 8.81 -4.96 -3.15
CA PRO A 207 10.07 -5.32 -2.49
C PRO A 207 9.90 -5.42 -0.97
N VAL A 208 10.91 -5.97 -0.28
CA VAL A 208 11.02 -5.93 1.18
C VAL A 208 12.44 -5.57 1.60
N ALA A 209 12.57 -4.78 2.67
CA ALA A 209 13.86 -4.29 3.14
C ALA A 209 14.15 -4.73 4.57
N THR A 210 15.42 -4.97 4.82
CA THR A 210 16.04 -5.02 6.14
C THR A 210 16.93 -3.79 6.30
N GLU A 211 17.61 -3.66 7.45
CA GLU A 211 18.60 -2.60 7.65
C GLU A 211 19.82 -2.69 6.72
N LYS A 212 20.07 -3.88 6.14
CA LYS A 212 21.27 -4.14 5.33
C LYS A 212 20.98 -4.48 3.86
N TYR A 213 19.83 -5.10 3.61
CA TYR A 213 19.47 -5.65 2.30
C TYR A 213 18.08 -5.21 1.87
N LEU A 214 17.94 -4.96 0.57
CA LEU A 214 16.66 -4.83 -0.11
C LEU A 214 16.49 -6.04 -1.03
N PHE A 215 15.36 -6.72 -0.94
CA PHE A 215 15.01 -7.83 -1.81
C PHE A 215 13.93 -7.38 -2.78
N VAL A 216 14.19 -7.52 -4.07
CA VAL A 216 13.31 -7.11 -5.17
C VAL A 216 12.97 -8.34 -6.00
N PRO A 217 11.78 -8.93 -5.80
CA PRO A 217 11.23 -9.92 -6.72
C PRO A 217 10.73 -9.23 -7.99
N THR A 218 10.89 -9.83 -9.15
CA THR A 218 10.27 -9.41 -10.42
C THR A 218 9.13 -10.35 -10.79
N GLY A 219 8.12 -9.85 -11.52
CA GLY A 219 7.04 -10.69 -12.06
C GLY A 219 7.53 -11.78 -13.03
N TYR A 220 8.77 -11.67 -13.51
CA TYR A 220 9.39 -12.60 -14.46
C TYR A 220 10.09 -13.79 -13.80
N GLY A 221 10.09 -13.89 -12.47
CA GLY A 221 10.72 -14.99 -11.74
C GLY A 221 12.13 -14.68 -11.22
N ASP A 222 12.56 -13.42 -11.23
CA ASP A 222 13.88 -13.04 -10.72
C ASP A 222 13.78 -12.49 -9.31
N VAL A 223 14.80 -12.72 -8.48
CA VAL A 223 14.97 -12.05 -7.20
C VAL A 223 16.35 -11.41 -7.17
N ALA A 224 16.38 -10.10 -7.05
CA ALA A 224 17.60 -9.33 -6.83
C ALA A 224 17.71 -8.94 -5.35
N CYS A 225 18.90 -9.13 -4.79
CA CYS A 225 19.26 -8.63 -3.48
C CYS A 225 20.24 -7.48 -3.65
N TYR A 226 19.89 -6.33 -3.09
CA TYR A 226 20.68 -5.11 -3.10
C TYR A 226 21.24 -4.82 -1.73
N ASN A 227 22.41 -4.19 -1.68
CA ASN A 227 22.83 -3.46 -0.50
C ASN A 227 21.88 -2.27 -0.29
N ALA A 228 21.15 -2.27 0.82
CA ALA A 228 20.13 -1.26 1.15
C ALA A 228 20.67 0.18 1.09
N GLU A 229 21.90 0.40 1.57
CA GLU A 229 22.48 1.74 1.67
C GLU A 229 23.17 2.20 0.39
N LYS A 230 23.81 1.28 -0.35
CA LYS A 230 24.65 1.61 -1.51
C LYS A 230 23.94 1.45 -2.86
N GLY A 231 22.94 0.57 -2.96
CA GLY A 231 22.32 0.21 -4.23
C GLY A 231 23.13 -0.79 -5.07
N ASP A 232 24.24 -1.31 -4.56
CA ASP A 232 25.00 -2.36 -5.27
C ASP A 232 24.26 -3.71 -5.18
N THR A 233 24.12 -4.41 -6.30
CA THR A 233 23.57 -5.78 -6.34
C THR A 233 24.50 -6.73 -5.59
N ALA A 234 24.01 -7.32 -4.50
CA ALA A 234 24.72 -8.31 -3.71
C ALA A 234 24.65 -9.71 -4.33
N TRP A 235 23.48 -10.11 -4.84
CA TRP A 235 23.28 -11.33 -5.62
C TRP A 235 21.97 -11.27 -6.40
N THR A 236 21.85 -12.15 -7.40
CA THR A 236 20.60 -12.39 -8.14
C THR A 236 20.29 -13.89 -8.15
N HIS A 237 19.00 -14.23 -8.17
CA HIS A 237 18.53 -15.59 -8.35
C HIS A 237 17.41 -15.60 -9.39
N TYR A 238 17.44 -16.57 -10.29
CA TYR A 238 16.50 -16.70 -11.40
C TYR A 238 15.71 -17.99 -11.21
N PHE A 239 14.41 -17.87 -10.96
CA PHE A 239 13.49 -19.00 -10.92
C PHE A 239 12.98 -19.30 -12.33
N THR A 240 12.49 -20.53 -12.53
CA THR A 240 11.90 -20.95 -13.82
C THR A 240 10.49 -20.43 -14.02
N ASP A 241 9.78 -20.16 -12.93
CA ASP A 241 8.37 -19.79 -12.93
C ASP A 241 8.19 -18.35 -12.43
N PRO A 242 7.25 -17.58 -13.02
CA PRO A 242 6.91 -16.25 -12.54
C PRO A 242 6.23 -16.31 -11.18
N PHE A 243 6.36 -15.25 -10.39
CA PHE A 243 5.60 -15.05 -9.18
C PHE A 243 5.08 -13.60 -9.08
N TYR A 244 3.85 -13.47 -8.59
CA TYR A 244 3.21 -12.18 -8.29
C TYR A 244 3.22 -11.87 -6.78
N ALA A 245 3.69 -12.82 -5.97
CA ALA A 245 3.68 -12.70 -4.52
C ALA A 245 4.80 -11.77 -4.03
N SER A 246 4.46 -10.93 -3.05
CA SER A 246 5.45 -10.11 -2.34
C SER A 246 6.08 -10.91 -1.20
N PRO A 247 7.41 -10.83 -0.99
CA PRO A 247 8.11 -11.49 0.11
C PRO A 247 7.81 -10.80 1.45
N ILE A 248 8.04 -11.54 2.53
CA ILE A 248 8.02 -11.01 3.90
C ILE A 248 9.37 -11.30 4.57
N VAL A 249 9.80 -10.38 5.43
CA VAL A 249 10.89 -10.63 6.37
C VAL A 249 10.27 -11.00 7.71
N ALA A 250 10.70 -12.12 8.27
CA ALA A 250 10.33 -12.55 9.61
C ALA A 250 11.59 -12.65 10.46
N ASP A 251 11.62 -11.91 11.57
CA ASP A 251 12.66 -12.07 12.58
C ASP A 251 12.40 -13.37 13.36
N SER A 252 13.48 -14.12 13.62
CA SER A 252 13.49 -15.33 14.45
C SER A 252 13.64 -15.04 15.92
#